data_AF-A0A8T4FS81-F1
#
_entry.id   AF-A0A8T4FS81-F1
#
_cell.length_a   1.000
_cell.length_b   1.000
_cell.length_c   1.000
_cell.angle_alpha   90.00
_cell.angle_beta   90.00
_cell.angle_gamma   90.00
#
_symmetry.space_group_name_H-M   'P 1'
#
loop_
_entity.id
_entity.type
_entity.pdbx_description
1 polymer ?
#
loop_
_entity_poly.entity_id
_entity_poly.type
_entity_poly.pdbx_seq_one_letter_code
_entity_poly.pdbx_strand_id
1 'polypeptide(L)'
;MVAIPKEVLDIIKPESVKTLVTVDAAGQPHAVVCGSIMACPVDASKVIVGEILMKRAAANLAATKKAAMVITAGMTSYELVL
;
A
#
# COMPACT_ATOMS: atom_id res chain seq x y z
N MET A 1 0.80 -11.60 -14.03
CA MET A 1 0.65 -10.39 -13.21
C MET A 1 1.39 -9.27 -13.93
N VAL A 2 0.82 -8.08 -14.02
CA VAL A 2 1.46 -6.94 -14.70
C VAL A 2 2.46 -6.30 -13.72
N ALA A 3 3.65 -5.95 -14.20
CA ALA A 3 4.64 -5.28 -13.38
C ALA A 3 4.15 -3.88 -12.98
N ILE A 4 4.49 -3.43 -11.77
CA ILE A 4 4.24 -2.06 -11.35
C ILE A 4 5.04 -1.12 -12.28
N PRO A 5 4.42 -0.07 -12.86
CA PRO A 5 5.11 0.85 -13.74
C PRO A 5 6.32 1.50 -13.07
N LYS A 6 7.35 1.77 -13.88
CA LYS A 6 8.62 2.34 -13.38
C LYS A 6 8.40 3.69 -12.70
N GLU A 7 7.54 4.56 -13.23
CA GLU A 7 7.25 5.85 -12.60
C GLU A 7 6.65 5.73 -11.20
N VAL A 8 5.92 4.65 -10.91
CA VAL A 8 5.35 4.39 -9.58
C VAL A 8 6.45 3.91 -8.63
N LEU A 9 7.28 2.96 -9.07
CA LEU A 9 8.42 2.45 -8.30
C LEU A 9 9.40 3.57 -7.94
N ASP A 10 9.65 4.49 -8.89
CA ASP A 10 10.57 5.60 -8.72
C ASP A 10 10.08 6.62 -7.67
N ILE A 11 8.79 6.64 -7.30
CA ILE A 11 8.27 7.47 -6.20
C ILE A 11 8.14 6.71 -4.88
N ILE A 12 8.44 5.41 -4.80
CA ILE A 12 8.46 4.68 -3.54
C ILE A 12 9.78 4.93 -2.83
N LYS A 13 9.86 6.04 -2.09
CA LYS A 13 11.08 6.50 -1.42
C LYS A 13 10.82 6.77 0.08
N PRO A 14 11.87 6.90 0.92
CA PRO A 14 11.69 7.21 2.35
C PRO A 14 10.89 8.48 2.64
N GLU A 15 11.03 9.50 1.80
CA GLU A 15 10.36 10.81 1.91
C GLU A 15 8.91 10.83 1.41
N SER A 16 8.48 9.79 0.69
CA SER A 16 7.13 9.72 0.13
C SER A 16 6.11 9.41 1.23
N VAL A 17 4.95 10.06 1.16
CA VAL A 17 3.81 9.71 1.99
C VAL A 17 3.12 8.50 1.38
N LYS A 18 2.98 7.44 2.17
CA LYS A 18 2.43 6.16 1.72
C LYS A 18 1.28 5.77 2.64
N THR A 19 0.11 5.54 2.08
CA THR A 19 -1.10 5.21 2.83
C THR A 19 -1.58 3.84 2.41
N LEU A 20 -1.81 2.95 3.38
CA LEU A 20 -2.51 1.70 3.17
C LEU A 20 -4.00 1.91 3.48
N VAL A 21 -4.84 1.55 2.52
CA VAL A 21 -6.29 1.54 2.65
C VAL A 21 -6.74 0.08 2.65
N THR A 22 -7.51 -0.28 3.66
CA THR A 22 -8.16 -1.59 3.81
C THR A 22 -9.65 -1.37 4.05
N VAL A 23 -10.43 -2.43 3.95
CA VAL A 23 -11.87 -2.39 4.21
C VAL A 23 -12.26 -3.52 5.15
N ASP A 24 -13.12 -3.21 6.11
CA ASP A 24 -13.70 -4.25 6.96
C ASP A 24 -14.82 -5.03 6.24
N ALA A 25 -15.38 -6.04 6.92
CA ALA A 25 -16.44 -6.87 6.35
C ALA A 25 -17.76 -6.12 6.08
N ALA A 26 -17.98 -4.97 6.72
CA ALA A 26 -19.14 -4.11 6.51
C ALA A 26 -18.95 -3.11 5.36
N GLY A 27 -17.75 -3.07 4.75
CA GLY A 27 -17.42 -2.13 3.70
C GLY A 27 -16.87 -0.79 4.20
N GLN A 28 -16.62 -0.63 5.50
CA GLN A 28 -16.07 0.61 6.05
C GLN A 28 -14.57 0.70 5.73
N PRO A 29 -14.12 1.77 5.03
CA PRO A 29 -12.71 1.98 4.77
C PRO A 29 -11.94 2.33 6.06
N HIS A 30 -10.71 1.84 6.11
CA HIS A 30 -9.71 2.13 7.13
C HIS A 30 -8.40 2.49 6.43
N ALA A 31 -7.91 3.72 6.62
CA ALA A 31 -6.71 4.26 6.00
C ALA A 31 -5.68 4.64 7.05
N VAL A 32 -4.43 4.23 6.85
CA VAL A 32 -3.30 4.53 7.75
C VAL A 32 -2.05 4.88 6.95
N VAL A 33 -1.28 5.85 7.43
CA VAL A 33 0.03 6.17 6.85
C VAL A 33 1.05 5.12 7.31
N CYS A 34 1.77 4.51 6.37
CA CYS A 34 2.77 3.48 6.64
C CYS A 34 4.13 3.86 6.05
N GLY A 35 5.10 4.25 6.88
CA GLY A 35 6.46 4.54 6.41
C GLY A 35 7.18 3.33 5.80
N SER A 36 6.79 2.11 6.23
CA SER A 36 7.41 0.83 5.88
C SER A 36 7.01 0.25 4.52
N ILE A 37 6.16 0.93 3.75
CA ILE A 37 5.79 0.50 2.40
C ILE A 37 7.01 0.60 1.46
N MET A 38 7.29 -0.49 0.74
CA MET A 38 8.36 -0.57 -0.26
C MET A 38 8.00 -1.53 -1.41
N ALA A 39 8.70 -1.40 -2.54
CA ALA A 39 8.63 -2.38 -3.62
C ALA A 39 9.16 -3.75 -3.16
N CYS A 40 8.57 -4.85 -3.65
CA CYS A 40 9.08 -6.17 -3.35
C CYS A 40 10.37 -6.43 -4.14
N PRO A 41 11.51 -6.73 -3.48
CA PRO A 41 12.80 -6.89 -4.17
C PRO A 41 12.88 -8.12 -5.07
N VAL A 42 11.96 -9.08 -4.90
CA VAL A 42 11.94 -10.35 -5.63
C VAL A 42 10.74 -10.49 -6.57
N ASP A 43 9.80 -9.55 -6.55
CA ASP A 43 8.58 -9.59 -7.37
C ASP A 43 8.13 -8.18 -7.74
N ALA A 44 8.43 -7.76 -8.97
CA ALA A 44 8.10 -6.43 -9.48
C ALA A 44 6.59 -6.15 -9.63
N SER A 45 5.72 -7.14 -9.41
CA SER A 45 4.27 -6.98 -9.39
C SER A 45 3.70 -6.78 -7.98
N LYS A 46 4.55 -6.74 -6.95
CA LYS A 46 4.14 -6.66 -5.55
C LYS A 46 4.78 -5.50 -4.81
N VAL A 47 4.06 -5.01 -3.81
CA VAL A 47 4.57 -4.15 -2.75
C VAL A 47 4.52 -4.91 -1.43
N ILE A 48 5.38 -4.53 -0.50
CA ILE A 48 5.40 -5.06 0.85
C ILE A 48 5.23 -3.92 1.85
N VAL A 49 4.61 -4.23 2.99
CA VAL A 49 4.45 -3.32 4.11
C VAL A 49 4.86 -4.06 5.38
N GLY A 50 5.68 -3.42 6.21
CA GLY A 50 6.00 -3.96 7.53
C GLY A 50 4.80 -3.84 8.46
N GLU A 51 4.40 -4.94 9.10
CA GLU A 51 3.24 -5.02 10.00
C GLU A 51 3.50 -4.38 11.38
N ILE A 52 3.86 -3.11 11.40
CA ILE A 52 4.13 -2.36 12.63
C ILE A 52 2.85 -1.61 13.03
N LEU A 53 2.25 -1.99 14.15
CA LEU A 53 1.00 -1.41 14.67
C LEU A 53 -0.21 -1.55 13.71
N MET A 54 -0.20 -2.53 12.81
CA MET A 54 -1.21 -2.72 11.76
C MET A 54 -2.41 -3.59 12.18
N LYS A 55 -2.72 -3.71 13.48
CA LYS A 55 -3.74 -4.67 14.00
C LYS A 55 -5.08 -4.62 13.25
N ARG A 56 -5.60 -3.42 12.98
CA ARG A 56 -6.86 -3.23 12.25
C ARG A 56 -6.72 -3.58 10.77
N ALA A 57 -5.65 -3.13 10.12
CA ALA A 57 -5.39 -3.42 8.71
C ALA A 57 -5.18 -4.94 8.48
N ALA A 58 -4.46 -5.63 9.37
CA ALA A 58 -4.28 -7.08 9.35
C ALA A 58 -5.61 -7.83 9.50
N ALA A 59 -6.46 -7.42 10.46
CA ALA A 59 -7.78 -8.01 10.63
C ALA A 59 -8.68 -7.81 9.38
N ASN A 60 -8.64 -6.61 8.79
CA ASN A 60 -9.37 -6.31 7.56
C ASN A 60 -8.87 -7.16 6.37
N LEU A 61 -7.56 -7.25 6.18
CA LEU A 61 -6.94 -8.05 5.13
C LEU A 61 -7.26 -9.54 5.26
N ALA A 62 -7.27 -10.08 6.48
CA ALA A 62 -7.66 -11.46 6.74
C ALA A 62 -9.13 -11.73 6.36
N ALA A 63 -10.02 -10.76 6.60
CA ALA A 63 -11.44 -10.88 6.31
C ALA A 63 -11.79 -10.67 4.84
N THR A 64 -11.19 -9.66 4.19
CA THR A 64 -11.65 -9.18 2.88
C THR A 64 -10.66 -9.41 1.75
N LYS A 65 -9.36 -9.54 2.06
CA LYS A 65 -8.25 -9.59 1.09
C LYS A 65 -8.24 -8.41 0.11
N LYS A 66 -8.88 -7.29 0.48
CA LYS A 66 -8.96 -6.08 -0.34
C LYS A 66 -8.07 -5.00 0.26
N ALA A 67 -7.18 -4.46 -0.56
CA ALA A 67 -6.40 -3.30 -0.20
C ALA A 67 -6.17 -2.39 -1.40
N ALA A 68 -5.94 -1.12 -1.08
CA ALA A 68 -5.37 -0.16 -1.99
C ALA A 68 -4.25 0.59 -1.28
N MET A 69 -3.31 1.12 -2.04
CA MET A 69 -2.23 1.92 -1.52
C MET A 69 -2.10 3.20 -2.31
N VAL A 70 -1.94 4.31 -1.59
CA VAL A 70 -1.68 5.62 -2.21
C VAL A 70 -0.25 6.02 -1.87
N ILE A 71 0.51 6.41 -2.88
CA ILE A 71 1.88 6.86 -2.74
C ILE A 71 1.97 8.26 -3.34
N THR A 72 2.40 9.23 -2.52
CA THR A 72 2.49 10.63 -2.91
C THR A 72 3.90 11.15 -2.65
N ALA A 73 4.49 11.76 -3.67
CA ALA A 73 5.78 12.43 -3.61
C ALA A 73 5.71 13.75 -4.37
N GLY A 74 5.89 14.88 -3.66
CA GLY A 74 5.74 16.21 -4.25
C GLY A 74 4.36 16.41 -4.89
N MET A 75 4.34 16.71 -6.19
CA MET A 75 3.11 16.91 -6.98
C MET A 75 2.57 15.63 -7.64
N THR A 76 3.23 14.49 -7.44
CA THR A 76 2.83 13.21 -8.04
C THR A 76 2.17 12.30 -7.01
N SER A 77 1.09 11.64 -7.41
CA SER A 77 0.38 10.66 -6.58
C SER A 77 -0.15 9.53 -7.44
N TYR A 78 0.04 8.29 -6.98
CA TYR A 78 -0.46 7.09 -7.65
C TYR A 78 -1.22 6.20 -6.67
N GLU A 79 -2.24 5.51 -7.19
CA GLU A 79 -2.95 4.43 -6.50
C GLU A 79 -2.49 3.08 -7.04
N LEU A 80 -2.28 2.13 -6.11
CA LEU A 80 -2.09 0.73 -6.39
C LEU A 80 -3.27 -0.05 -5.79
N VAL A 81 -4.09 -0.67 -6.62
CA VAL A 81 -5.15 -1.60 -6.19
C VAL A 81 -4.55 -3.01 -6.12
N LEU A 82 -4.65 -3.65 -4.95
CA LEU A 82 -3.94 -4.90 -4.62
C LEU A 82 -4.89 -6.09 -4.47
#